data_AF-A0A3R7LG02-F1
#
_entry.id   AF-A0A3R7LG02-F1
#
_cell.length_a   1.000
_cell.length_b   1.000
_cell.length_c   1.000
_cell.angle_alpha   90.00
_cell.angle_beta   90.00
_cell.angle_gamma   90.00
#
_symmetry.space_group_name_H-M   'P 1'
#
loop_
_entity.id
_entity.type
_entity.pdbx_description
1 polymer ?
#
loop_
_entity_poly.entity_id
_entity_poly.type
_entity_poly.pdbx_seq_one_letter_code
_entity_poly.pdbx_strand_id
1 'polypeptide(L)'
;MEKQLHLIALDFVALYREVSRHSLLTPEGLDMDAFQAVFDRMHMEYLHYAGSSPTQPFHVEVVENVLQLAAAYLSLPTDVSPSSRAFGLYLVFFLYASQPCIETTPVRVHVPLATMQSYLDDITDGVEGAESQTAAAAQLGRRVTDGERRILLALHKARAWHIMPFVNFSVHLQTLLKVHDAEGVPLGRSVAQTQQQQQQVVDAVGADTALSKELEAYEAMKRRLGLNDALGRN
;
A
#
# COMPACT_ATOMS: atom_id res chain seq x y z
N MET A 1 -16.38 -7.64 -4.75
CA MET A 1 -14.91 -7.71 -4.64
C MET A 1 -14.21 -6.54 -5.31
N GLU A 2 -14.28 -6.35 -6.63
CA GLU A 2 -13.54 -5.24 -7.30
C GLU A 2 -13.86 -3.84 -6.76
N LYS A 3 -15.14 -3.51 -6.55
CA LYS A 3 -15.54 -2.23 -5.94
C LYS A 3 -14.93 -2.02 -4.55
N GLN A 4 -14.77 -3.09 -3.78
CA GLN A 4 -14.18 -3.02 -2.43
C GLN A 4 -12.67 -2.81 -2.50
N LEU A 5 -11.98 -3.54 -3.38
CA LEU A 5 -10.55 -3.32 -3.65
C LEU A 5 -10.28 -1.89 -4.09
N HIS A 6 -11.19 -1.31 -4.89
CA HIS A 6 -11.11 0.09 -5.32
C HIS A 6 -11.17 1.06 -4.13
N LEU A 7 -12.11 0.87 -3.19
CA LEU A 7 -12.20 1.68 -1.98
C LEU A 7 -10.95 1.56 -1.10
N ILE A 8 -10.49 0.33 -0.84
CA ILE A 8 -9.26 0.09 -0.06
C ILE A 8 -8.06 0.76 -0.74
N ALA A 9 -7.96 0.67 -2.06
CA ALA A 9 -6.88 1.31 -2.81
C ALA A 9 -6.96 2.85 -2.74
N LEU A 10 -8.15 3.45 -2.66
CA LEU A 10 -8.32 4.90 -2.44
C LEU A 10 -7.83 5.31 -1.04
N ASP A 11 -8.08 4.50 -0.01
CA ASP A 11 -7.55 4.76 1.32
C ASP A 11 -6.02 4.65 1.35
N PHE A 12 -5.45 3.73 0.57
CA PHE A 12 -4.00 3.64 0.37
C PHE A 12 -3.43 4.85 -0.39
N VAL A 13 -4.16 5.39 -1.38
CA VAL A 13 -3.81 6.68 -2.01
C VAL A 13 -3.76 7.80 -0.97
N ALA A 14 -4.78 7.89 -0.10
CA ALA A 14 -4.86 8.90 0.93
C ALA A 14 -3.67 8.79 1.90
N LEU A 15 -3.35 7.58 2.35
CA LEU A 15 -2.17 7.33 3.17
C LEU A 15 -0.89 7.73 2.44
N TYR A 16 -0.72 7.32 1.18
CA TYR A 16 0.48 7.62 0.38
C TYR A 16 0.68 9.14 0.23
N ARG A 17 -0.38 9.89 -0.06
CA ARG A 17 -0.35 11.35 -0.13
C ARG A 17 0.04 11.97 1.20
N GLU A 18 -0.49 11.44 2.29
CA GLU A 18 -0.23 11.98 3.62
C GLU A 18 1.22 11.72 4.07
N VAL A 19 1.73 10.50 3.86
CA VAL A 19 3.14 10.14 4.10
C VAL A 19 4.06 10.98 3.21
N SER A 20 3.66 11.25 1.97
CA SER A 20 4.39 12.16 1.06
C SER A 20 4.38 13.60 1.56
N ARG A 21 3.24 14.09 2.07
CA ARG A 21 3.09 15.45 2.62
C ARG A 21 4.00 15.70 3.81
N HIS A 22 4.19 14.69 4.66
CA HIS A 22 5.14 14.73 5.79
C HIS A 22 6.59 14.47 5.36
N SER A 23 6.87 14.36 4.06
CA SER A 23 8.21 14.09 3.51
C SER A 23 8.86 12.80 4.04
N LEU A 24 8.02 11.85 4.46
CA LEU A 24 8.47 10.56 5.00
C LEU A 24 8.93 9.61 3.90
N LEU A 25 8.55 9.80 2.63
CA LEU A 25 9.02 8.98 1.51
C LEU A 25 10.44 9.35 1.04
N THR A 26 11.32 9.66 1.98
CA THR A 26 12.73 9.98 1.77
C THR A 26 13.61 9.07 2.62
N PRO A 27 14.88 8.82 2.26
CA PRO A 27 15.77 7.97 3.05
C PRO A 27 15.97 8.45 4.50
N GLU A 28 15.91 9.77 4.71
CA GLU A 28 16.13 10.41 6.02
C GLU A 28 14.84 10.54 6.82
N GLY A 29 13.69 10.64 6.15
CA GLY A 29 12.38 10.84 6.77
C GLY A 29 11.60 9.55 7.06
N LEU A 30 11.93 8.43 6.40
CA LEU A 30 11.21 7.18 6.62
C LEU A 30 11.76 6.43 7.84
N ASP A 31 11.12 6.62 8.98
CA ASP A 31 11.31 5.77 10.16
C ASP A 31 9.98 5.14 10.62
N MET A 32 10.09 4.21 11.56
CA MET A 32 8.96 3.40 12.04
C MET A 32 7.97 4.23 12.86
N ASP A 33 8.46 5.14 13.71
CA ASP A 33 7.62 5.91 14.61
C ASP A 33 6.85 6.99 13.84
N ALA A 34 7.50 7.62 12.85
CA ALA A 34 6.89 8.61 11.96
C ALA A 34 5.85 7.98 11.04
N PHE A 35 6.13 6.80 10.48
CA PHE A 35 5.14 6.07 9.69
C PHE A 35 3.95 5.64 10.56
N GLN A 36 4.22 5.11 11.75
CA GLN A 36 3.18 4.73 12.70
C GLN A 36 2.27 5.91 13.04
N ALA A 37 2.82 7.09 13.33
CA ALA A 37 2.03 8.26 13.66
C ALA A 37 1.04 8.64 12.55
N VAL A 38 1.43 8.49 11.28
CA VAL A 38 0.52 8.72 10.15
C VAL A 38 -0.50 7.58 10.01
N PHE A 39 -0.06 6.32 10.15
CA PHE A 39 -0.91 5.14 10.09
C PHE A 39 -2.04 5.19 11.13
N ASP A 40 -1.69 5.43 12.40
CA ASP A 40 -2.63 5.49 13.53
C ASP A 40 -3.60 6.66 13.37
N ARG A 41 -3.11 7.84 12.93
CA ARG A 41 -3.97 9.01 12.69
C ARG A 41 -4.97 8.79 11.56
N MET A 42 -4.59 8.01 10.55
CA MET A 42 -5.45 7.67 9.41
C MET A 42 -6.33 6.45 9.69
N HIS A 43 -6.22 5.82 10.86
CA HIS A 43 -7.04 4.69 11.26
C HIS A 43 -6.98 3.52 10.27
N MET A 44 -5.79 3.27 9.71
CA MET A 44 -5.58 2.29 8.64
C MET A 44 -5.86 0.85 9.08
N GLU A 45 -5.73 0.55 10.38
CA GLU A 45 -6.09 -0.73 10.98
C GLU A 45 -7.58 -1.08 10.79
N TYR A 46 -8.45 -0.07 10.67
CA TYR A 46 -9.89 -0.28 10.51
C TYR A 46 -10.28 -0.83 9.13
N LEU A 47 -9.36 -0.79 8.15
CA LEU A 47 -9.60 -1.38 6.83
C LEU A 47 -9.88 -2.88 6.88
N HIS A 48 -9.33 -3.59 7.88
CA HIS A 48 -9.61 -5.02 8.11
C HIS A 48 -11.09 -5.30 8.39
N TYR A 49 -11.81 -4.29 8.87
CA TYR A 49 -13.22 -4.36 9.26
C TYR A 49 -14.14 -3.84 8.15
N ALA A 50 -13.59 -3.47 6.97
CA ALA A 50 -14.38 -3.02 5.84
C ALA A 50 -15.32 -4.14 5.36
N GLY A 51 -16.63 -3.88 5.35
CA GLY A 51 -17.65 -4.88 5.01
C GLY A 51 -18.07 -5.79 6.17
N SER A 52 -17.60 -5.52 7.40
CA SER A 52 -18.02 -6.25 8.60
C SER A 52 -19.47 -5.98 9.01
N SER A 53 -20.00 -6.87 9.84
CA SER A 53 -21.31 -6.73 10.49
C SER A 53 -21.19 -6.93 12.00
N PRO A 54 -22.20 -6.56 12.81
CA PRO A 54 -22.15 -6.72 14.26
C PRO A 54 -21.93 -8.18 14.72
N THR A 55 -22.29 -9.16 13.90
CA THR A 55 -22.13 -10.59 14.17
C THR A 55 -20.87 -11.19 13.54
N GLN A 56 -20.27 -10.49 12.57
CA GLN A 56 -19.04 -10.89 11.90
C GLN A 56 -18.11 -9.67 11.81
N PRO A 57 -17.22 -9.49 12.81
CA PRO A 57 -16.44 -8.26 12.95
C PRO A 57 -15.43 -8.06 11.83
N PHE A 58 -15.03 -9.11 11.11
CA PHE A 58 -14.18 -8.99 9.93
C PHE A 58 -14.37 -10.18 9.00
N HIS A 59 -13.91 -10.03 7.76
CA HIS A 59 -13.86 -11.08 6.77
C HIS A 59 -12.41 -11.38 6.42
N VAL A 60 -12.01 -12.65 6.48
CA VAL A 60 -10.64 -13.08 6.18
C VAL A 60 -10.22 -12.64 4.78
N GLU A 61 -11.12 -12.69 3.80
CA GLU A 61 -10.89 -12.22 2.43
C GLU A 61 -10.51 -10.73 2.38
N VAL A 62 -11.06 -9.90 3.28
CA VAL A 62 -10.77 -8.46 3.35
C VAL A 62 -9.38 -8.23 3.92
N VAL A 63 -9.05 -8.92 5.01
CA VAL A 63 -7.70 -8.91 5.60
C VAL A 63 -6.66 -9.34 4.55
N GLU A 64 -6.94 -10.42 3.81
CA GLU A 64 -6.10 -10.87 2.72
C GLU A 64 -5.95 -9.78 1.66
N ASN A 65 -7.04 -9.21 1.16
CA ASN A 65 -6.99 -8.13 0.16
C ASN A 65 -6.17 -6.92 0.58
N VAL A 66 -6.32 -6.48 1.83
CA VAL A 66 -5.59 -5.36 2.43
C VAL A 66 -4.09 -5.67 2.45
N LEU A 67 -3.71 -6.87 2.91
CA LEU A 67 -2.31 -7.31 2.91
C LEU A 67 -1.74 -7.50 1.51
N GLN A 68 -2.52 -8.02 0.56
CA GLN A 68 -2.09 -8.23 -0.82
C GLN A 68 -1.94 -6.91 -1.59
N LEU A 69 -2.82 -5.93 -1.37
CA LEU A 69 -2.65 -4.58 -1.93
C LEU A 69 -1.38 -3.91 -1.38
N ALA A 70 -1.07 -4.09 -0.10
CA ALA A 70 0.16 -3.59 0.50
C ALA A 70 1.40 -4.31 -0.08
N ALA A 71 1.33 -5.63 -0.26
CA ALA A 71 2.37 -6.42 -0.90
C ALA A 71 2.55 -6.10 -2.40
N ALA A 72 1.52 -5.58 -3.06
CA ALA A 72 1.64 -5.12 -4.44
C ALA A 72 2.61 -3.94 -4.56
N TYR A 73 2.66 -3.01 -3.58
CA TYR A 73 3.67 -1.95 -3.56
C TYR A 73 5.09 -2.48 -3.44
N LEU A 74 5.31 -3.48 -2.58
CA LEU A 74 6.60 -4.15 -2.43
C LEU A 74 7.11 -4.77 -3.73
N SER A 75 6.17 -5.21 -4.57
CA SER A 75 6.46 -5.92 -5.81
C SER A 75 6.65 -4.99 -7.01
N LEU A 76 6.43 -3.68 -6.83
CA LEU A 76 6.66 -2.71 -7.89
C LEU A 76 8.16 -2.54 -8.14
N PRO A 77 8.61 -2.54 -9.40
CA PRO A 77 9.99 -2.26 -9.76
C PRO A 77 10.41 -0.86 -9.28
N THR A 78 11.60 -0.78 -8.67
CA THR A 78 12.09 0.44 -8.00
C THR A 78 12.60 1.50 -8.97
N ASP A 79 12.86 1.10 -10.22
CA ASP A 79 13.08 1.98 -11.37
C ASP A 79 11.80 2.71 -11.81
N VAL A 80 10.64 2.10 -11.59
CA VAL A 80 9.32 2.64 -11.97
C VAL A 80 8.67 3.43 -10.82
N SER A 81 8.96 3.05 -9.58
CA SER A 81 8.55 3.78 -8.38
C SER A 81 9.56 3.60 -7.25
N PRO A 82 10.49 4.55 -7.07
CA PRO A 82 11.56 4.42 -6.08
C PRO A 82 11.01 4.28 -4.65
N SER A 83 9.97 5.04 -4.33
CA SER A 83 9.45 5.09 -2.96
C SER A 83 8.43 4.01 -2.62
N SER A 84 7.86 3.31 -3.62
CA SER A 84 6.79 2.33 -3.40
C SER A 84 7.25 1.15 -2.57
N ARG A 85 8.49 0.68 -2.78
CA ARG A 85 8.98 -0.52 -2.12
C ARG A 85 9.06 -0.33 -0.60
N ALA A 86 9.72 0.75 -0.15
CA ALA A 86 9.81 1.01 1.29
C ALA A 86 8.44 1.34 1.89
N PHE A 87 7.62 2.16 1.21
CA PHE A 87 6.23 2.41 1.63
C PHE A 87 5.45 1.10 1.82
N GLY A 88 5.53 0.21 0.84
CA GLY A 88 4.90 -1.11 0.87
C GLY A 88 5.38 -1.96 2.03
N LEU A 89 6.67 -1.92 2.37
CA LEU A 89 7.21 -2.72 3.47
C LEU A 89 6.67 -2.26 4.83
N TYR A 90 6.68 -0.95 5.08
CA TYR A 90 6.13 -0.39 6.31
C TYR A 90 4.63 -0.64 6.38
N LEU A 91 3.91 -0.41 5.29
CA LEU A 91 2.48 -0.67 5.23
C LEU A 91 2.15 -2.14 5.51
N VAL A 92 2.86 -3.08 4.89
CA VAL A 92 2.72 -4.52 5.17
C VAL A 92 2.99 -4.83 6.63
N PHE A 93 4.04 -4.26 7.23
CA PHE A 93 4.38 -4.49 8.62
C PHE A 93 3.25 -4.07 9.57
N PHE A 94 2.76 -2.84 9.45
CA PHE A 94 1.69 -2.33 10.32
C PHE A 94 0.37 -3.05 10.08
N LEU A 95 0.00 -3.33 8.83
CA LEU A 95 -1.24 -4.07 8.52
C LEU A 95 -1.16 -5.52 9.00
N TYR A 96 -0.01 -6.18 8.87
CA TYR A 96 0.19 -7.53 9.37
C TYR A 96 0.11 -7.57 10.89
N ALA A 97 0.73 -6.61 11.58
CA ALA A 97 0.74 -6.52 13.04
C ALA A 97 -0.63 -6.16 13.64
N SER A 98 -1.47 -5.44 12.91
CA SER A 98 -2.80 -5.00 13.34
C SER A 98 -3.94 -5.92 12.88
N GLN A 99 -3.65 -6.99 12.15
CA GLN A 99 -4.69 -7.86 11.65
C GLN A 99 -5.47 -8.54 12.80
N PRO A 100 -6.79 -8.73 12.63
CA PRO A 100 -7.58 -9.46 13.61
C PRO A 100 -7.12 -10.92 13.70
N CYS A 101 -7.17 -11.49 14.91
CA CYS A 101 -6.81 -12.89 15.16
C CYS A 101 -5.36 -13.28 14.78
N ILE A 102 -4.43 -12.32 14.79
CA ILE A 102 -3.02 -12.55 14.51
C ILE A 102 -2.39 -13.65 15.37
N GLU A 103 -2.81 -13.78 16.63
CA GLU A 103 -2.27 -14.76 17.58
C GLU A 103 -2.76 -16.20 17.31
N THR A 104 -3.92 -16.36 16.68
CA THR A 104 -4.55 -17.67 16.48
C THR A 104 -4.43 -18.17 15.05
N THR A 105 -4.80 -17.34 14.08
CA THR A 105 -4.93 -17.72 12.67
C THR A 105 -4.53 -16.54 11.77
N PRO A 106 -3.25 -16.16 11.75
CA PRO A 106 -2.79 -15.02 10.97
C PRO A 106 -2.87 -15.32 9.48
N VAL A 107 -3.41 -14.37 8.71
CA VAL A 107 -3.29 -14.31 7.26
C VAL A 107 -1.85 -13.97 6.93
N ARG A 108 -1.24 -14.81 6.09
CA ARG A 108 0.14 -14.61 5.62
C ARG A 108 0.16 -13.70 4.41
N VAL A 109 1.22 -12.92 4.29
CA VAL A 109 1.44 -12.01 3.17
C VAL A 109 2.02 -12.82 2.01
N HIS A 110 1.34 -12.81 0.87
CA HIS A 110 1.85 -13.50 -0.32
C HIS A 110 2.82 -12.57 -1.04
N VAL A 111 4.04 -13.04 -1.27
CA VAL A 111 5.08 -12.23 -1.91
C VAL A 111 5.75 -13.05 -3.01
N PRO A 112 5.97 -12.47 -4.21
CA PRO A 112 6.73 -13.12 -5.26
C PRO A 112 8.17 -13.41 -4.82
N LEU A 113 8.71 -14.56 -5.22
CA LEU A 113 10.10 -14.94 -4.96
C LEU A 113 11.08 -13.88 -5.47
N ALA A 114 10.84 -13.33 -6.67
CA ALA A 114 11.67 -12.31 -7.28
C ALA A 114 11.78 -11.03 -6.42
N THR A 115 10.68 -10.62 -5.77
CA THR A 115 10.67 -9.47 -4.86
C THR A 115 11.59 -9.71 -3.67
N MET A 116 11.51 -10.90 -3.06
CA MET A 116 12.37 -11.26 -1.93
C MET A 116 13.84 -11.40 -2.34
N GLN A 117 14.11 -11.91 -3.54
CA GLN A 117 15.46 -11.98 -4.10
C GLN A 117 16.05 -10.58 -4.28
N SER A 118 15.29 -9.63 -4.85
CA SER A 118 15.74 -8.24 -4.98
C SER A 118 16.11 -7.59 -3.64
N TYR A 119 15.38 -7.90 -2.56
CA TYR A 119 15.76 -7.43 -1.23
C TYR A 119 17.06 -8.05 -0.72
N LEU A 120 17.32 -9.32 -1.04
CA LEU A 120 18.56 -10.00 -0.65
C LEU A 120 19.77 -9.45 -1.43
N ASP A 121 19.61 -9.26 -2.74
CA ASP A 121 20.65 -8.70 -3.62
C ASP A 121 21.07 -7.29 -3.16
N ASP A 122 20.09 -6.44 -2.83
CA ASP A 122 20.35 -5.10 -2.29
C ASP A 122 21.08 -5.12 -0.93
N ILE A 123 20.83 -6.13 -0.10
CA ILE A 123 21.53 -6.29 1.19
C ILE A 123 22.98 -6.72 0.96
N THR A 124 23.23 -7.60 -0.01
CA THR A 124 24.58 -8.07 -0.33
C THR A 124 25.42 -6.97 -0.99
N ASP A 125 24.84 -6.22 -1.92
CA ASP A 125 25.51 -5.14 -2.64
C ASP A 125 25.88 -3.96 -1.70
N GLY A 126 25.12 -3.77 -0.63
CA GLY A 126 25.43 -2.77 0.41
C GLY A 126 26.70 -3.06 1.21
N VAL A 127 27.19 -4.31 1.21
CA VAL A 127 28.39 -4.72 1.98
C VAL A 127 29.68 -4.48 1.20
N GLU A 128 29.65 -4.46 -0.14
CA GLU A 128 30.85 -4.43 -0.99
C GLU A 128 31.25 -3.03 -1.50
N GLY A 129 30.45 -1.98 -1.27
CA GLY A 129 30.56 -0.69 -1.99
C GLY A 129 30.90 0.57 -1.18
N ALA A 130 31.57 0.48 -0.03
CA ALA A 130 31.72 1.60 0.91
C ALA A 130 32.51 2.84 0.42
N GLU A 131 33.18 2.82 -0.75
CA GLU A 131 34.14 3.87 -1.12
C GLU A 131 33.74 4.79 -2.30
N SER A 132 32.51 4.74 -2.86
CA SER A 132 32.19 5.60 -4.03
C SER A 132 30.74 6.15 -4.16
N GLN A 133 29.97 6.27 -3.07
CA GLN A 133 28.49 6.28 -3.19
C GLN A 133 27.74 7.47 -2.57
N THR A 134 28.32 8.67 -2.55
CA THR A 134 27.63 9.86 -2.01
C THR A 134 26.49 10.39 -2.87
N ALA A 135 26.33 9.98 -4.14
CA ALA A 135 25.25 10.46 -5.01
C ALA A 135 24.15 9.42 -5.32
N ALA A 136 24.46 8.12 -5.27
CA ALA A 136 23.50 7.04 -5.55
C ALA A 136 22.83 6.45 -4.29
N ALA A 137 23.33 6.80 -3.10
CA ALA A 137 22.80 6.34 -1.81
C ALA A 137 21.46 6.99 -1.40
N ALA A 138 20.98 8.01 -2.12
CA ALA A 138 19.82 8.81 -1.73
C ALA A 138 18.47 8.29 -2.27
N GLN A 139 18.42 7.12 -2.90
CA GLN A 139 17.19 6.58 -3.47
C GLN A 139 16.61 5.49 -2.57
N LEU A 140 15.49 5.83 -1.91
CA LEU A 140 14.60 4.86 -1.27
C LEU A 140 14.30 3.75 -2.29
N GLY A 141 14.35 2.48 -1.86
CA GLY A 141 14.05 1.34 -2.74
C GLY A 141 15.19 0.81 -3.61
N ARG A 142 16.41 1.37 -3.60
CA ARG A 142 17.59 0.71 -4.23
C ARG A 142 18.54 0.06 -3.24
N ARG A 143 18.35 0.36 -1.95
CA ARG A 143 19.08 -0.23 -0.84
C ARG A 143 18.11 -0.47 0.28
N VAL A 144 18.39 -1.51 1.05
CA VAL A 144 17.63 -1.82 2.26
C VAL A 144 18.18 -0.97 3.39
N THR A 145 17.37 -0.04 3.87
CA THR A 145 17.65 0.76 5.05
C THR A 145 17.66 -0.09 6.32
N ASP A 146 18.24 0.40 7.41
CA ASP A 146 18.22 -0.29 8.70
C ASP A 146 16.80 -0.47 9.26
N GLY A 147 15.89 0.44 8.92
CA GLY A 147 14.46 0.30 9.22
C GLY A 147 13.85 -0.89 8.47
N GLU A 148 14.05 -0.95 7.16
CA GLU A 148 13.56 -2.07 6.33
C GLU A 148 14.15 -3.41 6.78
N ARG A 149 15.43 -3.47 7.12
CA ARG A 149 16.09 -4.69 7.62
C ARG A 149 15.46 -5.21 8.91
N ARG A 150 15.16 -4.32 9.86
CA ARG A 150 14.49 -4.66 11.13
C ARG A 150 13.10 -5.22 10.88
N ILE A 151 12.35 -4.59 9.98
CA ILE A 151 11.00 -5.03 9.59
C ILE A 151 11.03 -6.40 8.92
N LEU A 152 11.91 -6.60 7.93
CA LEU A 152 12.08 -7.88 7.24
C LEU A 152 12.40 -9.01 8.24
N LEU A 153 13.30 -8.75 9.19
CA LEU A 153 13.65 -9.71 10.24
C LEU A 153 12.47 -10.01 11.18
N ALA A 154 11.70 -8.98 11.58
CA ALA A 154 10.54 -9.16 12.44
C ALA A 154 9.46 -10.01 11.76
N LEU A 155 9.13 -9.71 10.50
CA LEU A 155 8.14 -10.45 9.71
C LEU A 155 8.60 -11.89 9.41
N HIS A 156 9.91 -12.09 9.20
CA HIS A 156 10.47 -13.44 9.07
C HIS A 156 10.32 -14.24 10.37
N LYS A 157 10.67 -13.66 11.52
CA LYS A 157 10.52 -14.31 12.84
C LYS A 157 9.07 -14.66 13.15
N ALA A 158 8.13 -13.80 12.75
CA ALA A 158 6.70 -14.02 12.86
C ALA A 158 6.15 -15.06 11.87
N ARG A 159 6.97 -15.56 10.93
CA ARG A 159 6.55 -16.43 9.81
C ARG A 159 5.39 -15.82 9.01
N ALA A 160 5.44 -14.49 8.84
CA ALA A 160 4.41 -13.71 8.16
C ALA A 160 4.33 -13.99 6.65
N TRP A 161 5.41 -14.48 6.05
CA TRP A 161 5.56 -14.62 4.61
C TRP A 161 5.02 -15.94 4.07
N HIS A 162 4.38 -15.86 2.91
CA HIS A 162 4.10 -16.98 2.03
C HIS A 162 4.72 -16.67 0.66
N ILE A 163 5.87 -17.27 0.37
CA ILE A 163 6.63 -16.97 -0.84
C ILE A 163 6.05 -17.76 -2.01
N MET A 164 5.66 -17.05 -3.08
CA MET A 164 5.06 -17.65 -4.27
C MET A 164 6.01 -17.56 -5.48
N PRO A 165 6.11 -18.63 -6.30
CA PRO A 165 7.03 -18.64 -7.45
C PRO A 165 6.55 -17.78 -8.62
N PHE A 166 5.24 -17.61 -8.79
CA PHE A 166 4.64 -16.92 -9.93
C PHE A 166 3.51 -16.01 -9.46
N VAL A 167 3.82 -14.75 -9.14
CA VAL A 167 2.78 -13.71 -9.12
C VAL A 167 3.35 -12.47 -9.77
N ASN A 168 3.03 -12.31 -11.05
CA ASN A 168 2.99 -11.00 -11.66
C ASN A 168 1.61 -10.86 -12.30
N PHE A 169 0.94 -9.73 -12.07
CA PHE A 169 -0.46 -9.43 -12.45
C PHE A 169 -1.59 -10.00 -11.56
N SER A 170 -1.57 -9.72 -10.25
CA SER A 170 -2.78 -9.90 -9.43
C SER A 170 -3.83 -8.81 -9.74
N VAL A 171 -5.12 -9.14 -9.54
CA VAL A 171 -6.22 -8.16 -9.60
C VAL A 171 -5.99 -7.01 -8.61
N HIS A 172 -5.33 -7.29 -7.47
CA HIS A 172 -4.93 -6.29 -6.48
C HIS A 172 -3.97 -5.27 -7.08
N LEU A 173 -2.89 -5.71 -7.74
CA LEU A 173 -1.92 -4.81 -8.38
C LEU A 173 -2.57 -3.96 -9.46
N GLN A 174 -3.41 -4.56 -10.33
CA GLN A 174 -4.12 -3.83 -11.38
C GLN A 174 -5.06 -2.77 -10.80
N THR A 175 -5.81 -3.12 -9.74
CA THR A 175 -6.70 -2.17 -9.06
C THR A 175 -5.92 -1.05 -8.42
N LEU A 176 -4.80 -1.36 -7.75
CA LEU A 176 -3.93 -0.39 -7.11
C LEU A 176 -3.43 0.65 -8.12
N LEU A 177 -2.85 0.18 -9.24
CA LEU A 177 -2.33 1.04 -10.30
C LEU A 177 -3.43 1.91 -10.90
N LYS A 178 -4.56 1.31 -11.28
CA LYS A 178 -5.70 2.04 -11.87
C LYS A 178 -6.22 3.15 -10.96
N VAL A 179 -6.34 2.88 -9.66
CA VAL A 179 -6.83 3.87 -8.69
C VAL A 179 -5.82 5.00 -8.49
N HIS A 180 -4.55 4.66 -8.35
CA HIS A 180 -3.50 5.66 -8.17
C HIS A 180 -3.33 6.54 -9.40
N ASP A 181 -3.39 5.96 -10.59
CA ASP A 181 -3.34 6.69 -11.85
C ASP A 181 -4.53 7.65 -11.99
N ALA A 182 -5.75 7.20 -11.65
CA ALA A 182 -6.95 8.03 -11.67
C ALA A 182 -6.88 9.19 -10.67
N GLU A 183 -6.28 8.95 -9.51
CA GLU A 183 -6.03 9.96 -8.47
C GLU A 183 -4.78 10.83 -8.76
N GLY A 184 -4.10 10.62 -9.89
CA GLY A 184 -2.91 11.37 -10.27
C GLY A 184 -1.71 11.15 -9.35
N VAL A 185 -1.72 10.08 -8.54
CA VAL A 185 -0.59 9.66 -7.70
C VAL A 185 0.26 8.69 -8.51
N PRO A 186 1.46 9.08 -8.96
CA PRO A 186 2.28 8.21 -9.80
C PRO A 186 2.84 7.06 -8.96
N LEU A 187 2.29 5.85 -9.13
CA LEU A 187 2.91 4.60 -8.67
C LEU A 187 3.75 3.90 -9.73
N GLY A 188 3.65 4.34 -10.99
CA GLY A 188 4.53 3.89 -12.04
C GLY A 188 4.65 4.92 -13.13
N ARG A 189 5.70 5.75 -13.05
CA ARG A 189 6.13 6.54 -14.20
C ARG A 189 7.33 5.83 -14.79
N SER A 190 7.05 5.00 -15.81
CA SER A 190 8.08 4.56 -16.73
C SER A 190 8.83 5.78 -17.27
N VAL A 191 10.15 5.65 -17.36
CA VAL A 191 11.06 6.59 -18.03
C VAL A 191 10.75 6.57 -19.52
N ALA A 192 9.65 7.20 -19.91
CA ALA A 192 9.31 7.54 -21.28
C ALA A 192 8.22 8.61 -21.25
N GLN A 193 8.59 9.84 -20.91
CA GLN A 193 8.03 10.93 -21.69
C GLN A 193 8.43 10.65 -23.13
N THR A 194 7.51 10.16 -23.95
CA THR A 194 6.99 10.81 -25.16
C THR A 194 6.12 9.79 -25.91
N GLN A 195 5.01 10.29 -26.43
CA GLN A 195 4.23 9.79 -27.58
C GLN A 195 2.94 9.01 -27.27
N GLN A 196 1.86 9.80 -27.28
CA GLN A 196 0.63 9.55 -28.06
C GLN A 196 -0.33 8.46 -27.57
N GLN A 197 -1.61 8.85 -27.55
CA GLN A 197 -2.81 8.00 -27.44
C GLN A 197 -3.21 7.54 -26.03
N GLN A 198 -3.98 8.39 -25.35
CA GLN A 198 -5.31 7.96 -24.94
C GLN A 198 -6.28 9.14 -25.02
N GLN A 199 -6.45 9.57 -26.26
CA GLN A 199 -7.62 10.31 -26.70
C GLN A 199 -8.59 9.26 -27.24
N GLN A 200 -9.58 8.85 -26.44
CA GLN A 200 -10.97 8.62 -26.88
C GLN A 200 -11.88 8.17 -25.74
N VAL A 201 -12.81 9.07 -25.42
CA VAL A 201 -14.12 8.90 -24.81
C VAL A 201 -14.85 7.67 -25.41
N VAL A 202 -15.52 6.85 -24.58
CA VAL A 202 -16.93 6.40 -24.79
C VAL A 202 -17.58 6.03 -23.44
N ASP A 203 -18.82 6.50 -23.33
CA ASP A 203 -19.81 6.50 -22.26
C ASP A 203 -20.43 5.16 -21.79
N ALA A 204 -21.07 5.29 -20.61
CA ALA A 204 -22.44 4.87 -20.23
C ALA A 204 -22.72 3.57 -19.45
N VAL A 205 -23.82 3.72 -18.67
CA VAL A 205 -24.73 2.76 -18.02
C VAL A 205 -24.39 2.47 -16.54
N GLY A 206 -25.28 2.61 -15.55
CA GLY A 206 -26.70 2.93 -15.48
C GLY A 206 -27.12 2.85 -14.00
N ALA A 207 -28.05 3.69 -13.58
CA ALA A 207 -28.43 3.88 -12.19
C ALA A 207 -29.16 2.66 -11.59
N ASP A 208 -28.76 2.23 -10.39
CA ASP A 208 -29.45 1.22 -9.61
C ASP A 208 -29.82 1.79 -8.24
N THR A 209 -31.12 1.99 -8.02
CA THR A 209 -31.72 2.79 -6.95
C THR A 209 -31.67 2.13 -5.56
N ALA A 210 -31.15 0.91 -5.46
CA ALA A 210 -30.88 0.25 -4.18
C ALA A 210 -29.54 0.71 -3.55
N LEU A 211 -28.53 1.00 -4.37
CA LEU A 211 -27.20 1.45 -3.94
C LEU A 211 -27.20 2.89 -3.37
N SER A 212 -28.16 3.73 -3.78
CA SER A 212 -28.30 5.09 -3.23
C SER A 212 -28.57 5.10 -1.73
N LYS A 213 -29.27 4.10 -1.18
CA LYS A 213 -29.60 4.06 0.25
C LYS A 213 -28.42 3.62 1.12
N GLU A 214 -27.57 2.72 0.60
CA GLU A 214 -26.34 2.29 1.29
C GLU A 214 -25.25 3.38 1.21
N LEU A 215 -25.19 4.12 0.10
CA LEU A 215 -24.36 5.32 -0.06
C LEU A 215 -24.74 6.42 0.93
N GLU A 216 -26.04 6.70 1.10
CA GLU A 216 -26.51 7.67 2.10
C GLU A 216 -26.12 7.27 3.53
N ALA A 217 -26.16 5.97 3.86
CA ALA A 217 -25.76 5.48 5.18
C ALA A 217 -24.26 5.66 5.44
N TYR A 218 -23.42 5.40 4.44
CA TYR A 218 -21.97 5.59 4.51
C TYR A 218 -21.58 7.07 4.58
N GLU A 219 -22.20 7.93 3.76
CA GLU A 219 -21.99 9.38 3.82
C GLU A 219 -22.50 10.00 5.13
N ALA A 220 -23.59 9.48 5.69
CA ALA A 220 -24.09 9.91 7.00
C ALA A 220 -23.15 9.50 8.13
N MET A 221 -22.52 8.33 8.04
CA MET A 221 -21.46 7.90 8.98
C MET A 221 -20.24 8.81 8.87
N LYS A 222 -19.79 9.13 7.65
CA LYS A 222 -18.66 10.03 7.39
C LYS A 222 -18.92 11.45 7.95
N ARG A 223 -20.14 11.96 7.80
CA ARG A 223 -20.58 13.25 8.40
C ARG A 223 -20.63 13.21 9.93
N ARG A 224 -21.12 12.13 10.53
CA ARG A 224 -21.16 11.97 12.00
C ARG A 224 -19.77 11.90 12.64
N LEU A 225 -18.78 11.39 11.90
CA LEU A 225 -17.40 11.30 12.33
C LEU A 225 -16.59 12.59 12.09
N GLY A 226 -17.22 13.67 11.60
CA GLY A 226 -16.55 14.96 11.39
C GLY A 226 -15.51 14.96 10.26
N LEU A 227 -15.46 13.91 9.43
CA LEU A 227 -14.42 13.70 8.42
C LEU A 227 -14.53 14.66 7.21
N ASN A 228 -15.61 15.42 7.10
CA ASN A 228 -15.77 16.42 6.04
C ASN A 228 -15.00 17.73 6.32
N ASP A 229 -14.67 18.01 7.58
CA ASP A 229 -13.95 19.25 7.94
C ASP A 229 -12.42 19.13 7.77
N ALA A 230 -11.90 17.92 7.55
CA ALA A 230 -10.46 17.69 7.36
C ALA A 230 -9.96 17.96 5.93
N LEU A 231 -10.85 18.11 4.95
CA LEU A 231 -10.52 18.37 3.54
C LEU A 231 -11.01 19.73 3.03
N GLY A 232 -11.52 20.58 3.92
CA GLY A 232 -12.04 21.89 3.57
C GLY A 232 -11.62 22.97 4.54
N ARG A 233 -10.38 23.47 4.41
CA ARG A 233 -10.04 24.87 4.69
C ARG A 233 -8.65 25.23 4.14
N ASN A 234 -8.72 26.03 3.06
CA ASN A 234 -7.72 26.88 2.41
C ASN A 234 -6.56 26.21 1.67
#